data_AF-A0A959V3J2-F1
#
_entry.id   AF-A0A959V3J2-F1
#
_cell.length_a   1.000
_cell.length_b   1.000
_cell.length_c   1.000
_cell.angle_alpha   90.00
_cell.angle_beta   90.00
_cell.angle_gamma   90.00
#
_symmetry.space_group_name_H-M   'P 1'
#
loop_
_entity.id
_entity.type
_entity.pdbx_description
1 polymer ?
#
loop_
_entity_poly.entity_id
_entity_poly.type
_entity_poly.pdbx_seq_one_letter_code
_entity_poly.pdbx_strand_id
1 'polypeptide(L)'
;MPEGTVLRSTGSRYLVLADDGTQHDCVAKGRLRIKGWKSTNPVAVGDRVTFDPQTGPDEPGGITDLHDRRNYLVRKSVNLSHQRHVIAANVDQALLMVTLARPRTSYGFIDRFLVTAEAYRVPVVIVFNKLDDL
;
A
#
# COMPACT_ATOMS: atom_id res chain seq x y z
N MET A 1 -5.09 -20.86 -10.01
CA MET A 1 -3.87 -20.04 -9.88
C MET A 1 -3.76 -19.61 -8.43
N PRO A 2 -2.57 -19.65 -7.83
CA PRO A 2 -2.41 -19.27 -6.43
C PRO A 2 -2.70 -17.78 -6.21
N GLU A 3 -3.11 -17.48 -4.99
CA GLU A 3 -3.37 -16.13 -4.53
C GLU A 3 -2.44 -15.77 -3.37
N GLY A 4 -2.27 -14.48 -3.16
CA GLY A 4 -1.42 -13.99 -2.09
C GLY A 4 -1.52 -12.49 -1.88
N THR A 5 -0.80 -12.01 -0.88
CA THR A 5 -0.75 -10.60 -0.50
C THR A 5 0.62 -10.01 -0.83
N VAL A 6 0.61 -8.82 -1.43
CA VAL A 6 1.85 -8.09 -1.73
C VAL A 6 2.45 -7.55 -0.43
N LEU A 7 3.61 -8.07 -0.03
CA LEU A 7 4.34 -7.63 1.17
C LEU A 7 5.26 -6.44 0.89
N ARG A 8 5.86 -6.40 -0.30
CA ARG A 8 6.87 -5.39 -0.66
C ARG A 8 6.74 -5.00 -2.11
N SER A 9 6.99 -3.73 -2.41
CA SER A 9 7.11 -3.20 -3.78
C SER A 9 8.41 -2.43 -3.91
N THR A 10 9.27 -2.85 -4.85
CA THR A 10 10.56 -2.22 -5.15
C THR A 10 10.68 -2.06 -6.67
N GLY A 11 10.43 -0.85 -7.16
CA GLY A 11 10.42 -0.59 -8.60
C GLY A 11 9.33 -1.41 -9.31
N SER A 12 9.74 -2.34 -10.19
CA SER A 12 8.84 -3.25 -10.90
C SER A 12 8.68 -4.63 -10.26
N ARG A 13 9.40 -4.90 -9.16
CA ARG A 13 9.37 -6.17 -8.44
C ARG A 13 8.48 -6.10 -7.20
N TYR A 14 7.76 -7.19 -6.95
CA TYR A 14 6.84 -7.34 -5.84
C TYR A 14 7.14 -8.65 -5.12
N LEU A 15 7.22 -8.60 -3.79
CA LEU A 15 7.25 -9.81 -2.98
C LEU A 15 5.82 -10.18 -2.63
N VAL A 16 5.36 -11.34 -3.08
CA VAL A 16 4.01 -11.86 -2.80
C VAL A 16 4.14 -12.96 -1.77
N LEU A 17 3.38 -12.84 -0.68
CA LEU A 17 3.15 -13.92 0.28
C LEU A 17 1.94 -14.71 -0.17
N ALA A 18 2.16 -15.93 -0.62
CA ALA A 18 1.10 -16.85 -0.99
C ALA A 18 0.30 -17.29 0.25
N ASP A 19 -0.93 -17.77 0.03
CA ASP A 19 -1.80 -18.27 1.11
C ASP A 19 -1.23 -19.48 1.87
N ASP A 20 -0.36 -20.26 1.21
CA ASP A 20 0.34 -21.38 1.84
C ASP A 20 1.58 -20.93 2.66
N GLY A 21 1.84 -19.62 2.70
CA GLY A 21 2.93 -19.00 3.46
C GLY A 21 4.25 -18.88 2.72
N THR A 22 4.36 -19.36 1.47
CA THR A 22 5.58 -19.18 0.67
C THR A 22 5.70 -17.75 0.13
N GLN A 23 6.93 -17.34 -0.16
CA GLN A 23 7.20 -16.03 -0.75
C GLN A 23 7.72 -16.17 -2.16
N HIS A 24 7.19 -15.34 -3.06
CA HIS A 24 7.56 -15.32 -4.46
C HIS A 24 7.91 -13.91 -4.91
N ASP A 25 9.07 -13.75 -5.54
CA ASP A 25 9.39 -12.53 -6.27
C ASP A 25 8.63 -12.51 -7.59
N CYS A 26 7.82 -11.49 -7.79
CA CYS A 26 6.91 -11.36 -8.92
C CYS A 26 7.10 -10.04 -9.65
N VAL A 27 6.69 -10.01 -10.92
CA VAL A 27 6.52 -8.79 -11.71
C VAL A 27 5.07 -8.64 -12.16
N ALA A 28 4.60 -7.40 -12.33
CA ALA A 28 3.25 -7.16 -12.84
C ALA A 28 3.17 -7.47 -14.34
N LYS A 29 2.27 -8.38 -14.76
CA LYS A 29 2.07 -8.65 -16.20
C LYS A 29 1.39 -7.46 -16.89
N GLY A 30 1.73 -7.25 -18.17
CA GLY A 30 1.32 -6.09 -18.95
C GLY A 30 -0.20 -5.83 -19.01
N ARG A 31 -1.03 -6.87 -18.87
CA ARG A 31 -2.50 -6.76 -18.88
C ARG A 31 -3.06 -5.96 -17.69
N LEU A 32 -2.38 -5.95 -16.55
CA LEU A 32 -2.77 -5.14 -15.38
C LEU A 32 -2.62 -3.63 -15.63
N ARG A 33 -1.70 -3.21 -16.50
CA ARG A 33 -1.52 -1.79 -16.86
C ARG A 33 -2.70 -1.24 -17.69
N ILE A 34 -3.51 -2.13 -18.27
CA ILE A 34 -4.56 -1.78 -19.25
C ILE A 34 -5.94 -1.57 -18.57
N LYS A 35 -6.15 -2.05 -17.34
CA LYS A 35 -7.42 -1.92 -16.58
C LYS A 35 -7.75 -0.48 -16.09
N GLY A 36 -7.27 0.56 -16.76
CA GLY A 36 -7.70 1.95 -16.52
C GLY A 36 -7.10 2.63 -15.27
N TRP A 37 -6.19 1.96 -14.55
CA TRP A 37 -5.47 2.56 -13.42
C TRP A 37 -4.50 3.63 -13.94
N LYS A 38 -4.87 4.91 -13.81
CA LYS A 38 -4.02 6.07 -14.14
C LYS A 38 -2.86 6.26 -13.15
N SER A 39 -2.23 5.19 -12.70
CA SER A 39 -1.09 5.22 -11.78
C SER A 39 0.11 4.52 -12.42
N THR A 40 1.30 5.08 -12.26
CA THR A 40 2.57 4.51 -12.77
C THR A 40 2.90 3.16 -12.15
N ASN A 41 2.32 2.86 -10.98
CA ASN A 41 2.39 1.55 -10.34
C ASN A 41 0.98 1.08 -9.96
N PRO A 42 0.41 0.07 -10.67
CA PRO A 42 -0.95 -0.39 -10.40
C PRO A 42 -1.06 -1.21 -9.10
N VAL A 43 0.05 -1.78 -8.62
CA VAL A 43 0.09 -2.70 -7.47
C VAL A 43 0.78 -2.02 -6.28
N ALA A 44 0.15 -2.09 -5.12
CA ALA A 44 0.61 -1.53 -3.86
C ALA A 44 0.79 -2.63 -2.80
N VAL A 45 1.52 -2.31 -1.73
CA VAL A 45 1.63 -3.19 -0.56
C VAL A 45 0.26 -3.39 0.07
N GLY A 46 -0.05 -4.61 0.48
CA GLY A 46 -1.35 -5.02 1.02
C GLY A 46 -2.37 -5.41 -0.05
N ASP A 47 -2.06 -5.25 -1.34
CA ASP A 47 -2.94 -5.74 -2.41
C ASP A 47 -3.05 -7.26 -2.38
N ARG A 48 -4.27 -7.73 -2.63
CA ARG A 48 -4.59 -9.14 -2.86
C ARG A 48 -4.48 -9.43 -4.35
N VAL A 49 -3.69 -10.43 -4.72
CA VAL A 49 -3.35 -10.72 -6.12
C VAL A 49 -3.49 -12.20 -6.45
N THR A 50 -3.80 -12.47 -7.70
CA THR A 50 -3.58 -13.77 -8.33
C THR A 50 -2.26 -13.71 -9.10
N PHE A 51 -1.44 -14.74 -9.00
CA PHE A 51 -0.12 -14.74 -9.61
C PHE A 51 0.30 -16.14 -10.08
N ASP A 52 1.25 -16.18 -11.02
CA ASP A 52 2.00 -17.38 -11.37
C ASP A 52 3.26 -17.43 -10.50
N PRO A 53 3.54 -18.53 -9.78
CA PRO A 53 4.72 -18.67 -8.94
C PRO A 53 6.03 -18.49 -9.71
N GLN A 54 7.06 -18.02 -9.01
CA GLN A 54 8.43 -18.05 -9.52
C GLN A 54 8.86 -19.51 -9.77
N THR A 55 9.50 -19.76 -10.91
CA THR A 55 9.96 -21.10 -11.34
C THR A 55 11.41 -21.37 -10.99
N GLY A 56 12.18 -20.32 -10.66
CA GLY A 56 13.57 -20.41 -10.24
C GLY A 56 14.07 -19.09 -9.64
N PRO A 57 15.33 -19.05 -9.14
CA PRO A 57 15.88 -17.87 -8.47
C PRO A 57 15.92 -16.59 -9.33
N ASP A 58 16.16 -16.76 -10.63
CA ASP A 58 16.26 -15.65 -11.60
C ASP A 58 15.01 -15.51 -12.49
N GLU A 59 14.00 -16.35 -12.27
CA GLU A 59 12.75 -16.38 -13.05
C GLU A 59 11.59 -15.90 -12.18
N PRO A 60 11.34 -14.58 -12.10
CA PRO A 60 10.29 -14.05 -11.25
C PRO A 60 8.92 -14.54 -11.72
N GLY A 61 8.03 -14.77 -10.75
CA GLY A 61 6.63 -15.02 -10.99
C GLY A 61 5.93 -13.82 -11.66
N GLY A 62 4.68 -14.01 -12.04
CA GLY A 62 3.90 -13.00 -12.72
C GLY A 62 2.57 -12.72 -12.03
N ILE A 63 2.36 -11.49 -11.55
CA ILE A 63 1.03 -11.07 -11.08
C ILE A 63 0.11 -11.00 -12.30
N THR A 64 -0.95 -11.79 -12.29
CA THR A 64 -1.90 -11.95 -13.39
C THR A 64 -3.17 -11.14 -13.18
N ASP A 65 -3.61 -11.00 -11.93
CA ASP A 65 -4.76 -10.17 -11.59
C ASP A 65 -4.63 -9.49 -10.22
N LEU A 66 -5.33 -8.37 -10.08
CA LEU A 66 -5.45 -7.58 -8.86
C LEU A 66 -6.90 -7.61 -8.41
N HIS A 67 -7.13 -7.99 -7.16
CA HIS A 67 -8.45 -8.07 -6.55
C HIS A 67 -8.91 -6.69 -6.06
N ASP A 68 -10.22 -6.53 -5.87
CA ASP A 68 -10.80 -5.29 -5.39
C ASP A 68 -10.29 -4.93 -3.98
N ARG A 69 -9.97 -3.65 -3.79
CA ARG A 69 -9.48 -3.13 -2.51
C ARG A 69 -10.66 -2.80 -1.58
N ARG A 70 -10.63 -3.28 -0.34
CA ARG A 70 -11.60 -2.85 0.69
C ARG A 70 -11.44 -1.38 1.09
N ASN A 71 -10.19 -0.93 1.13
CA ASN A 71 -9.75 0.44 1.40
C ASN A 71 -8.31 0.64 0.91
N TYR A 72 -7.84 1.89 0.90
CA TYR A 72 -6.47 2.20 0.48
C TYR A 72 -6.04 3.60 0.93
N LEU A 73 -4.74 3.82 1.06
CA LEU A 73 -4.16 5.14 1.30
C LEU A 73 -3.55 5.68 0.00
N VAL A 74 -3.81 6.95 -0.31
CA VAL A 74 -3.23 7.62 -1.47
C VAL A 74 -2.38 8.81 -1.06
N ARG A 75 -1.34 9.06 -1.87
CA ARG A 75 -0.62 10.34 -1.88
C ARG A 75 -0.74 11.01 -3.24
N LYS A 76 -0.74 12.34 -3.23
CA LYS A 76 -0.58 13.14 -4.44
C LYS A 76 0.89 13.07 -4.89
N SER A 77 1.13 12.85 -6.17
CA SER A 77 2.47 13.01 -6.75
C SER A 77 2.93 14.47 -6.62
N VAL A 78 4.22 14.68 -6.34
CA VAL A 78 4.84 16.02 -6.26
C VAL A 78 4.98 16.69 -7.63
N ASN A 79 5.06 15.90 -8.70
CA ASN A 79 5.12 16.40 -10.08
C ASN A 79 3.73 16.33 -10.71
N LEU A 80 3.32 17.44 -11.34
CA LEU A 80 1.99 17.85 -11.87
C LEU A 80 1.09 16.83 -12.58
N SER A 81 1.44 15.55 -12.70
CA SER A 81 0.47 14.55 -13.11
C SER A 81 -0.53 14.36 -11.97
N HIS A 82 -1.83 14.55 -12.25
CA HIS A 82 -2.94 14.32 -11.32
C HIS A 82 -3.09 12.84 -10.87
N GLN A 83 -2.00 12.07 -10.93
CA GLN A 83 -1.96 10.65 -10.61
C GLN A 83 -1.88 10.47 -9.11
N ARG A 84 -2.86 9.74 -8.58
CA ARG A 84 -2.91 9.29 -7.20
C ARG A 84 -2.04 8.03 -7.11
N HIS A 85 -1.04 8.04 -6.22
CA HIS A 85 -0.23 6.86 -5.94
C HIS A 85 -0.80 6.19 -4.71
N VAL A 86 -1.28 4.95 -4.86
CA VAL A 86 -1.71 4.12 -3.73
C VAL A 86 -0.46 3.62 -3.00
N ILE A 87 -0.32 4.00 -1.73
CA ILE A 87 0.86 3.66 -0.91
C ILE A 87 0.65 2.38 -0.10
N ALA A 88 -0.60 2.08 0.25
CA ALA A 88 -1.01 0.87 0.95
C ALA A 88 -2.47 0.57 0.60
N ALA A 89 -2.81 -0.71 0.55
CA ALA A 89 -4.16 -1.20 0.30
C ALA A 89 -4.56 -2.21 1.38
N ASN A 90 -5.87 -2.41 1.54
CA ASN A 90 -6.43 -3.38 2.48
C ASN A 90 -5.86 -3.23 3.89
N VAL A 91 -5.87 -2.02 4.43
CA VAL A 91 -5.35 -1.67 5.76
C VAL A 91 -6.45 -1.88 6.80
N ASP A 92 -6.22 -2.69 7.83
CA ASP A 92 -7.19 -2.85 8.93
C ASP A 92 -7.24 -1.62 9.85
N GLN A 93 -6.08 -1.01 10.10
CA GLN A 93 -5.95 0.07 11.06
C GLN A 93 -4.71 0.92 10.75
N ALA A 94 -4.85 2.24 10.86
CA ALA A 94 -3.75 3.19 10.86
C ALA A 94 -3.51 3.74 12.27
N LEU A 95 -2.25 3.78 12.70
CA LEU A 95 -1.84 4.41 13.95
C LEU A 95 -1.26 5.79 13.65
N LEU A 96 -1.99 6.84 14.01
CA LEU A 96 -1.54 8.22 13.88
C LEU A 96 -0.75 8.62 15.12
N MET A 97 0.57 8.58 15.01
CA MET A 97 1.49 9.00 16.07
C MET A 97 1.50 10.53 16.19
N VAL A 98 1.14 11.05 17.36
CA VAL A 98 1.05 12.49 17.67
C VAL A 98 1.95 12.81 18.85
N THR A 99 2.77 13.83 18.70
CA THR A 99 3.59 14.40 19.79
C THR A 99 3.03 15.74 20.23
N LEU A 100 2.89 15.93 21.55
CA LEU A 100 2.42 17.19 22.13
C LEU A 100 3.52 18.27 22.13
N ALA A 101 4.78 17.86 22.25
CA ALA A 101 5.96 18.72 22.26
C ALA A 101 7.18 18.04 21.60
N ARG A 102 8.19 18.84 21.26
CA ARG A 102 9.54 18.42 20.80
C ARG A 102 9.59 17.35 19.66
N PRO A 103 9.19 17.70 18.42
CA PRO A 103 8.38 18.85 18.03
C PRO A 103 6.89 18.55 18.24
N ARG A 104 6.07 19.58 18.35
CA ARG A 104 4.61 19.41 18.37
C ARG A 104 4.12 18.99 16.99
N THR A 105 3.28 17.97 16.93
CA THR A 105 2.56 17.62 15.70
C THR A 105 1.48 18.68 15.43
N SER A 106 1.45 19.23 14.21
CA SER A 106 0.51 20.30 13.89
C SER A 106 -0.93 19.78 13.76
N TYR A 107 -1.91 20.54 14.25
CA TYR A 107 -3.33 20.17 14.10
C TYR A 107 -3.73 20.03 12.65
N GLY A 108 -3.27 20.93 11.77
CA GLY A 108 -3.54 20.81 10.34
C GLY A 108 -2.92 19.58 9.68
N PHE A 109 -1.91 18.94 10.27
CA PHE A 109 -1.47 17.61 9.82
C PHE A 109 -2.43 16.52 10.30
N ILE A 110 -2.79 16.53 11.58
CA ILE A 110 -3.73 15.58 12.20
C ILE A 110 -5.06 15.59 11.44
N ASP A 111 -5.66 16.76 11.23
CA ASP A 111 -6.95 16.91 10.55
C ASP A 111 -6.88 16.37 9.11
N ARG A 112 -5.84 16.74 8.35
CA ARG A 112 -5.68 16.27 6.96
C ARG A 112 -5.48 14.75 6.89
N PHE A 113 -4.75 14.17 7.85
CA PHE A 113 -4.59 12.73 7.93
C PHE A 113 -5.94 12.05 8.20
N LEU A 114 -6.67 12.49 9.23
CA LEU A 114 -7.96 11.92 9.62
C LEU A 114 -8.99 12.03 8.49
N VAL A 115 -9.11 13.20 7.86
CA VAL A 115 -10.01 13.42 6.71
C VAL A 115 -9.65 12.48 5.55
N THR A 116 -8.37 12.31 5.26
CA THR A 116 -7.94 11.41 4.17
C THR A 116 -8.23 9.96 4.51
N ALA A 117 -7.89 9.51 5.72
CA ALA A 117 -8.12 8.14 6.15
C ALA A 117 -9.61 7.77 6.13
N GLU A 118 -10.47 8.66 6.62
CA GLU A 118 -11.93 8.49 6.62
C GLU A 118 -12.48 8.44 5.19
N ALA A 119 -12.05 9.36 4.31
CA ALA A 119 -12.48 9.39 2.91
C ALA A 119 -12.20 8.08 2.15
N TYR A 120 -11.18 7.33 2.58
CA TYR A 120 -10.82 6.04 2.01
C TYR A 120 -11.13 4.85 2.93
N ARG A 121 -11.93 5.03 3.99
CA ARG A 121 -12.39 3.97 4.90
C ARG A 121 -11.26 3.21 5.59
N VAL A 122 -10.23 3.93 6.01
CA VAL A 122 -9.13 3.38 6.83
C VAL A 122 -9.36 3.80 8.28
N PRO A 123 -9.69 2.87 9.20
CA PRO A 123 -9.84 3.19 10.62
C PRO A 123 -8.56 3.76 11.21
N VAL A 124 -8.67 4.81 12.04
CA VAL A 124 -7.52 5.46 12.67
C VAL A 124 -7.60 5.40 14.18
N VAL A 125 -6.46 5.08 14.82
CA VAL A 125 -6.24 5.30 16.25
C VAL A 125 -5.16 6.35 16.43
N ILE A 126 -5.45 7.38 17.23
CA ILE A 126 -4.48 8.41 17.59
C ILE A 126 -3.65 7.91 18.77
N VAL A 127 -2.33 7.95 18.63
CA VAL A 127 -1.38 7.51 19.65
C VAL A 127 -0.55 8.71 20.08
N PHE A 128 -0.70 9.13 21.33
CA PHE A 128 0.12 10.20 21.90
C PHE A 128 1.47 9.65 22.35
N ASN A 129 2.54 10.19 21.79
CA ASN A 129 3.91 9.79 22.05
C ASN A 129 4.68 10.88 22.81
N LYS A 130 5.78 10.48 23.48
CA LYS A 130 6.68 11.34 24.29
C LYS A 130 5.98 12.00 25.48
N LEU A 131 5.13 11.25 26.17
CA LEU A 131 4.45 11.73 27.38
C LEU A 131 5.39 11.78 28.60
N ASP A 132 6.42 10.95 28.60
CA ASP A 132 7.50 10.91 29.58
C ASP A 132 8.33 12.19 29.63
N ASP A 133 8.46 12.86 28.50
CA ASP A 133 9.21 14.11 28.39
C ASP A 133 8.37 15.34 28.76
N LEU A 134 7.02 15.23 28.85
CA LEU A 134 6.08 16.37 28.85
C LEU A 134 6.15 17.24 30.11
#